data_AF-A0A537X5Q5-F1
#
_entry.id   AF-A0A537X5Q5-F1
#
_cell.length_a   1.000
_cell.length_b   1.000
_cell.length_c   1.000
_cell.angle_alpha   90.00
_cell.angle_beta   90.00
_cell.angle_gamma   90.00
#
_symmetry.space_group_name_H-M   'P 1'
#
loop_
_entity.id
_entity.type
_entity.pdbx_description
1 polymer ?
#
loop_
_entity_poly.entity_id
_entity_poly.type
_entity_poly.pdbx_seq_one_letter_code
_entity_poly.pdbx_strand_id
1 'polypeptide(L)'
;RDDKSYPYLAVTLDEEVPRAMVVRGKKRKGVKYYGPFAHAYAIRDTLDLLIRVFPIRTSRPGVFERARRSGRPCLLYDIGRCSGPCVGAVTPEEYRKHVEDFCAFMDGAHEPVIRRLQAEMAAAAEALEFEKAARIRDQLAAVGRVIERQQMVTERPEDLDVIAFSGDQLEASFQVFFVRRGRVTGRKGFIVDKVEDLEPPELLASFLENLYGDPEGPTGTDVPREILVPVQPANEEVMREWLAMLRGTKVAIRVPERGAKRKLLATVEENAREAFSQSRLKRATDFAARARALNELKDHLGLDEAPLRIECYDISNLGTTDIVGSMVVFEDALPKKSDYRKFKMRSVAGQDDFASMGEMIRRRFQRYLDEVGKEKDRARRSWACLASRSCRWPSGSKRSTGPASPNPASSRGGPKRSICCSGSVTRPTGLPSGTSAPSGRPG
;
A
#
# COMPACT_ATOMS: atom_id res chain seq x y z
N ARG A 1 1.37 -16.56 4.61
CA ARG A 1 2.28 -15.70 5.40
C ARG A 1 2.32 -14.38 4.68
N ASP A 2 1.92 -13.30 5.36
CA ASP A 2 1.60 -12.00 4.77
C ASP A 2 2.81 -11.40 4.03
N ASP A 3 2.62 -11.01 2.77
CA ASP A 3 3.68 -10.67 1.81
C ASP A 3 4.02 -9.16 1.85
N LYS A 4 3.97 -8.56 3.04
CA LYS A 4 3.90 -7.10 3.27
C LYS A 4 5.17 -6.32 2.93
N SER A 5 6.35 -6.90 3.16
CA SER A 5 7.65 -6.22 2.99
C SER A 5 8.34 -6.53 1.67
N TYR A 6 9.08 -5.59 1.09
CA TYR A 6 9.70 -5.77 -0.22
C TYR A 6 10.76 -6.86 -0.25
N PRO A 7 10.81 -7.65 -1.34
CA PRO A 7 11.90 -8.57 -1.59
C PRO A 7 13.19 -7.83 -1.99
N TYR A 8 14.29 -8.34 -1.45
CA TYR A 8 15.65 -7.98 -1.81
C TYR A 8 16.39 -9.22 -2.30
N LEU A 9 17.32 -9.03 -3.23
CA LEU A 9 18.35 -10.02 -3.50
C LEU A 9 19.49 -9.83 -2.51
N ALA A 10 19.69 -10.81 -1.64
CA ALA A 10 20.76 -10.83 -0.66
C ALA A 10 21.90 -11.75 -1.13
N VAL A 11 23.13 -11.26 -1.08
CA VAL A 11 24.35 -12.02 -1.31
C VAL A 11 25.16 -12.06 -0.01
N THR A 12 25.34 -13.25 0.56
CA THR A 12 25.98 -13.45 1.87
C THR A 12 27.51 -13.45 1.77
N LEU A 13 28.10 -12.28 1.58
CA LEU A 13 29.56 -12.12 1.47
C LEU A 13 30.30 -12.43 2.78
N ASP A 14 29.55 -12.49 3.89
CA ASP A 14 29.98 -12.89 5.23
C ASP A 14 30.22 -14.41 5.38
N GLU A 15 29.77 -15.22 4.42
CA GLU A 15 29.98 -16.67 4.44
C GLU A 15 31.25 -17.07 3.65
N GLU A 16 31.88 -18.19 4.05
CA GLU A 16 33.02 -18.77 3.32
C GLU A 16 32.66 -19.04 1.85
N VAL A 17 31.47 -19.62 1.65
CA VAL A 17 30.84 -19.89 0.34
C VAL A 17 29.57 -19.04 0.24
N PRO A 18 29.67 -17.78 -0.24
CA PRO A 18 28.52 -16.89 -0.36
C PRO A 18 27.39 -17.49 -1.17
N ARG A 19 26.14 -17.12 -0.85
CA ARG A 19 24.97 -17.51 -1.64
C ARG A 19 24.12 -16.31 -1.98
N ALA A 20 23.44 -16.39 -3.12
CA ALA A 20 22.40 -15.46 -3.50
C ALA A 20 21.04 -16.01 -3.09
N MET A 21 20.21 -15.19 -2.44
CA MET A 21 18.85 -15.59 -2.07
C MET A 21 17.91 -14.39 -2.03
N VAL A 22 16.63 -14.64 -2.27
CA VAL A 22 15.59 -13.62 -2.14
C VAL A 22 15.10 -13.60 -0.70
N VAL A 23 15.23 -12.46 -0.03
CA VAL A 23 14.81 -12.26 1.37
C VAL A 23 13.88 -11.07 1.48
N ARG A 24 13.09 -11.03 2.55
CA ARG A 24 12.27 -9.88 2.94
C ARG A 24 12.67 -9.46 4.36
N GLY A 25 12.47 -8.19 4.71
CA GLY A 25 12.71 -7.66 6.06
C GLY A 25 14.11 -7.08 6.27
N LYS A 26 14.55 -7.05 7.53
CA LYS A 26 15.71 -6.26 7.99
C LYS A 26 17.03 -6.71 7.36
N LYS A 27 17.82 -5.74 6.90
CA LYS A 27 19.17 -5.94 6.36
C LYS A 27 20.13 -6.36 7.48
N ARG A 28 21.04 -7.29 7.18
CA ARG A 28 22.09 -7.80 8.09
C ARG A 28 23.45 -7.25 7.67
N LYS A 29 24.33 -7.02 8.64
CA LYS A 29 25.72 -6.63 8.36
C LYS A 29 26.45 -7.78 7.66
N GLY A 30 27.38 -7.47 6.77
CA GLY A 30 28.15 -8.46 5.99
C GLY A 30 27.42 -9.06 4.79
N VAL A 31 26.12 -8.79 4.63
CA VAL A 31 25.32 -9.22 3.48
C VAL A 31 25.11 -8.04 2.54
N LYS A 32 25.29 -8.26 1.24
CA LYS A 32 25.02 -7.26 0.20
C LYS A 32 23.59 -7.39 -0.30
N TYR A 33 22.88 -6.27 -0.40
CA TYR A 33 21.47 -6.24 -0.79
C TYR A 33 21.27 -5.44 -2.06
N TYR A 34 20.53 -6.01 -3.02
CA TYR A 34 20.01 -5.32 -4.20
C TYR A 34 18.49 -5.25 -4.11
N GLY A 35 17.90 -4.14 -4.53
CA GLY A 35 16.47 -3.84 -4.37
C GLY A 35 16.25 -2.55 -3.58
N PRO A 36 15.01 -2.26 -3.13
CA PRO A 36 13.86 -3.16 -3.12
C PRO A 36 13.29 -3.46 -4.52
N PHE A 37 12.77 -4.67 -4.71
CA PHE A 37 12.09 -5.10 -5.94
C PHE A 37 10.57 -5.13 -5.74
N ALA A 38 9.81 -4.89 -6.82
CA ALA A 38 8.35 -4.86 -6.78
C ALA A 38 7.72 -6.16 -6.28
N HIS A 39 8.18 -7.30 -6.84
CA HIS A 39 7.69 -8.63 -6.54
C HIS A 39 8.84 -9.63 -6.50
N ALA A 40 8.69 -10.69 -5.70
CA ALA A 40 9.73 -11.70 -5.53
C ALA A 40 9.98 -12.48 -6.83
N TYR A 41 8.98 -12.58 -7.71
CA TYR A 41 9.09 -13.24 -9.00
C TYR A 41 10.09 -12.52 -9.93
N ALA A 42 9.98 -11.19 -10.07
CA ALA A 42 10.84 -10.41 -10.95
C ALA A 42 12.33 -10.56 -10.64
N ILE A 43 12.68 -10.64 -9.35
CA ILE A 43 14.07 -10.86 -8.92
C ILE A 43 14.50 -12.32 -9.05
N ARG A 44 13.60 -13.29 -8.86
CA ARG A 44 13.91 -14.71 -9.11
C ARG A 44 14.21 -14.95 -10.58
N ASP A 45 13.42 -14.38 -11.48
CA ASP A 45 13.68 -14.48 -12.93
C ASP A 45 15.03 -13.87 -13.30
N THR A 46 15.33 -12.68 -12.76
CA THR A 46 16.62 -12.02 -12.98
C THR A 46 17.77 -12.88 -12.47
N LEU A 47 17.64 -13.43 -11.26
CA LEU A 47 18.63 -14.31 -10.66
C LEU A 47 18.80 -15.60 -11.48
N ASP A 48 17.72 -16.23 -11.94
CA ASP A 48 17.76 -17.45 -12.75
C ASP A 48 18.43 -17.26 -14.11
N LEU A 49 18.29 -16.07 -14.73
CA LEU A 49 19.00 -15.72 -15.95
C LEU A 49 20.50 -15.56 -15.70
N LEU A 50 20.88 -14.88 -14.62
CA LEU A 50 22.26 -14.55 -14.31
C LEU A 50 23.06 -15.75 -13.80
N ILE A 51 22.44 -16.69 -13.09
CA ILE A 51 23.15 -17.84 -12.52
C ILE A 51 23.79 -18.75 -13.58
N ARG A 52 23.28 -18.73 -14.81
CA ARG A 52 23.92 -19.47 -15.92
C ARG A 52 25.23 -18.82 -16.38
N VAL A 53 25.41 -17.53 -16.11
CA VAL A 53 26.61 -16.75 -16.47
C VAL A 53 27.55 -16.66 -15.28
N PHE A 54 27.00 -16.53 -14.07
CA PHE A 54 27.72 -16.51 -12.82
C PHE A 54 27.26 -17.72 -11.99
N PRO A 55 27.95 -18.87 -12.05
CA PRO A 55 27.49 -20.12 -11.44
C PRO A 55 27.63 -20.10 -9.91
N ILE A 56 26.79 -19.28 -9.27
CA ILE A 56 26.77 -19.03 -7.82
C ILE A 56 25.69 -19.88 -7.13
N ARG A 57 25.97 -20.23 -5.88
CA ARG A 57 25.09 -20.98 -5.00
C ARG A 57 23.82 -20.20 -4.69
N THR A 58 22.68 -20.84 -4.91
CA THR A 58 21.35 -20.44 -4.39
C THR A 58 20.71 -21.49 -3.49
N SER A 59 21.40 -22.61 -3.28
CA SER A 59 20.90 -23.71 -2.46
C SER A 59 20.73 -23.30 -1.00
N ARG A 60 19.71 -23.86 -0.35
CA ARG A 60 19.51 -23.69 1.10
C ARG A 60 20.69 -24.31 1.86
N PRO A 61 21.03 -23.82 3.07
CA PRO A 61 22.11 -24.37 3.89
C PRO A 61 22.04 -25.90 4.05
N GLY A 62 20.86 -26.46 4.36
CA GLY A 62 20.72 -27.90 4.53
C GLY A 62 20.97 -28.74 3.26
N VAL A 63 20.78 -28.18 2.07
CA VAL A 63 21.10 -28.88 0.80
C VAL A 63 22.61 -28.87 0.57
N PHE A 64 23.27 -27.74 0.86
CA PHE A 64 24.71 -27.60 0.75
C PHE A 64 25.45 -28.56 1.70
N GLU A 65 25.07 -28.59 2.99
CA GLU A 65 25.69 -29.47 3.97
C GLU A 65 25.47 -30.96 3.66
N ARG A 66 24.31 -31.32 3.12
CA ARG A 66 24.03 -32.69 2.67
C ARG A 66 24.94 -33.09 1.51
N ALA A 67 25.09 -32.23 0.51
CA ALA A 67 25.98 -32.48 -0.62
C ALA A 67 27.43 -32.62 -0.16
N ARG A 68 27.89 -31.72 0.73
CA ARG A 68 29.24 -31.75 1.33
C ARG A 68 29.52 -33.05 2.08
N ARG A 69 28.58 -33.51 2.91
CA ARG A 69 28.73 -34.75 3.68
C ARG A 69 28.70 -36.00 2.82
N SER A 70 27.85 -36.03 1.80
CA SER A 70 27.66 -37.20 0.94
C SER A 70 28.70 -37.29 -0.19
N GLY A 71 29.42 -36.21 -0.48
CA GLY A 71 30.30 -36.12 -1.65
C GLY A 71 29.55 -36.12 -3.00
N ARG A 72 28.21 -36.14 -3.00
CA ARG A 72 27.38 -36.15 -4.21
C ARG A 72 26.92 -34.73 -4.55
N PRO A 73 27.10 -34.29 -5.81
CA PRO A 73 26.65 -32.96 -6.21
C PRO A 73 25.12 -32.85 -6.12
N CYS A 74 24.65 -31.61 -5.95
CA CYS A 74 23.21 -31.32 -5.98
C CYS A 74 22.77 -31.02 -7.41
N LEU A 75 21.47 -31.11 -7.66
CA LEU A 75 20.86 -30.83 -8.97
C LEU A 75 21.33 -29.51 -9.60
N LEU A 76 21.53 -28.45 -8.80
CA LEU A 76 21.98 -27.15 -9.33
C LEU A 76 23.37 -27.21 -9.96
N TYR A 77 24.26 -28.08 -9.46
CA TYR A 77 25.55 -28.33 -10.09
C TYR A 77 25.38 -29.11 -11.38
N ASP A 78 24.60 -30.21 -11.34
CA ASP A 78 24.42 -31.10 -12.50
C ASP A 78 23.80 -30.37 -13.71
N ILE A 79 22.95 -29.37 -13.47
CA ILE A 79 22.34 -28.53 -14.52
C ILE A 79 23.16 -27.27 -14.86
N GLY A 80 24.38 -27.13 -14.33
CA GLY A 80 25.29 -26.02 -14.65
C GLY A 80 24.91 -24.66 -14.04
N ARG A 81 24.10 -24.64 -12.98
CA ARG A 81 23.68 -23.42 -12.25
C ARG A 81 24.55 -23.13 -11.01
N CYS A 82 25.54 -23.96 -10.72
CA CYS A 82 26.42 -23.77 -9.58
C CYS A 82 27.75 -24.42 -9.91
N SER A 83 28.87 -23.80 -9.56
CA SER A 83 30.19 -24.39 -9.80
C SER A 83 30.60 -25.47 -8.80
N GLY A 84 29.71 -25.84 -7.87
CA GLY A 84 29.88 -27.03 -7.03
C GLY A 84 30.90 -26.91 -5.88
N PRO A 85 30.99 -25.79 -5.14
CA PRO A 85 31.92 -25.68 -4.01
C PRO A 85 31.62 -26.70 -2.89
N CYS A 86 30.40 -27.25 -2.82
CA CYS A 86 30.05 -28.27 -1.82
C CYS A 86 30.77 -29.61 -2.00
N VAL A 87 31.19 -29.95 -3.23
CA VAL A 87 31.89 -31.20 -3.54
C VAL A 87 33.35 -30.98 -3.93
N GLY A 88 33.87 -29.76 -3.77
CA GLY A 88 35.24 -29.42 -4.13
C GLY A 88 35.50 -29.33 -5.63
N ALA A 89 34.45 -29.20 -6.47
CA ALA A 89 34.62 -29.02 -7.92
C ALA A 89 35.26 -27.67 -8.29
N VAL A 90 35.26 -26.71 -7.36
CA VAL A 90 35.91 -25.40 -7.45
C VAL A 90 36.48 -25.05 -6.09
N THR A 91 37.59 -24.32 -6.05
CA THR A 91 38.13 -23.81 -4.79
C THR A 91 37.26 -22.68 -4.21
N PRO A 92 37.24 -22.45 -2.89
CA PRO A 92 36.54 -21.31 -2.29
C PRO A 92 36.95 -19.96 -2.89
N GLU A 93 38.22 -19.81 -3.28
CA GLU A 93 38.79 -18.60 -3.86
C GLU A 93 38.26 -18.34 -5.28
N GLU A 94 38.27 -19.37 -6.14
CA GLU A 94 37.69 -19.28 -7.49
C GLU A 94 36.17 -19.06 -7.42
N TYR A 95 35.48 -19.74 -6.51
CA TYR A 95 34.06 -19.53 -6.29
C TYR A 95 33.76 -18.08 -5.86
N ARG A 96 34.59 -17.51 -4.99
CA ARG A 96 34.45 -16.11 -4.55
C ARG A 96 34.58 -15.15 -5.73
N LYS A 97 35.45 -15.41 -6.71
CA LYS A 97 35.52 -14.62 -7.96
C LYS A 97 34.19 -14.61 -8.73
N HIS A 98 33.51 -15.76 -8.86
CA HIS A 98 32.18 -15.79 -9.51
C HIS A 98 31.15 -14.91 -8.77
N VAL A 99 31.21 -14.88 -7.44
CA VAL A 99 30.33 -14.05 -6.61
C VAL A 99 30.67 -12.56 -6.74
N GLU A 100 31.96 -12.23 -6.80
CA GLU A 100 32.45 -10.86 -7.01
C GLU A 100 32.06 -10.35 -8.39
N ASP A 101 32.24 -11.15 -9.44
CA ASP A 101 31.80 -10.86 -10.81
C ASP A 101 30.28 -10.59 -10.86
N PHE A 102 29.49 -11.45 -10.21
CA PHE A 102 28.04 -11.27 -10.08
C PHE A 102 27.71 -9.94 -9.37
N CYS A 103 28.43 -9.63 -8.30
CA CYS A 103 28.22 -8.39 -7.56
C CYS A 103 28.63 -7.15 -8.34
N ALA A 104 29.74 -7.21 -9.09
CA ALA A 104 30.21 -6.14 -9.95
C ALA A 104 29.22 -5.89 -11.10
N PHE A 105 28.70 -6.97 -11.70
CA PHE A 105 27.64 -6.88 -12.71
C PHE A 105 26.40 -6.18 -12.15
N MET A 106 25.93 -6.58 -10.96
CA MET A 106 24.77 -5.96 -10.31
C MET A 106 25.02 -4.51 -9.86
N ASP A 107 26.28 -4.10 -9.66
CA ASP A 107 26.67 -2.72 -9.38
C ASP A 107 26.72 -1.85 -10.66
N GLY A 108 26.75 -2.47 -11.83
CA GLY A 108 26.74 -1.79 -13.13
C GLY A 108 27.95 -2.05 -14.02
N ALA A 109 28.92 -2.85 -13.58
CA ALA A 109 30.10 -3.20 -14.37
C ALA A 109 29.76 -4.32 -15.37
N HIS A 110 28.96 -3.99 -16.39
CA HIS A 110 28.47 -4.96 -17.38
C HIS A 110 29.47 -5.24 -18.50
N GLU A 111 30.25 -4.22 -18.89
CA GLU A 111 31.16 -4.26 -20.04
C GLU A 111 32.19 -5.41 -19.99
N PRO A 112 32.85 -5.69 -18.84
CA PRO A 112 33.81 -6.80 -18.77
C PRO A 112 33.16 -8.17 -19.02
N VAL A 113 31.93 -8.34 -18.53
CA VAL A 113 31.18 -9.60 -18.66
C VAL A 113 30.75 -9.81 -20.11
N ILE A 114 30.27 -8.77 -20.77
CA ILE A 114 29.88 -8.83 -22.19
C ILE A 114 31.08 -9.19 -23.04
N ARG A 115 32.21 -8.49 -22.86
CA ARG A 115 33.44 -8.74 -23.63
C ARG A 115 33.95 -10.17 -23.46
N ARG A 116 33.95 -10.67 -22.23
CA ARG A 116 34.32 -12.06 -21.93
C ARG A 116 33.44 -13.04 -22.69
N LEU A 117 32.12 -12.92 -22.56
CA LEU A 117 31.18 -13.84 -23.23
C LEU A 117 31.25 -13.74 -24.75
N GLN A 118 31.47 -12.54 -25.31
CA GLN A 118 31.67 -12.37 -26.76
C GLN A 118 32.94 -13.07 -27.25
N ALA A 119 34.05 -12.93 -26.52
CA ALA A 119 35.30 -13.61 -26.84
C ALA A 119 35.17 -15.14 -26.73
N GLU A 120 34.52 -15.64 -25.67
CA GLU A 120 34.27 -17.08 -25.49
C GLU A 120 33.36 -17.65 -26.59
N MET A 121 32.33 -16.91 -27.00
CA MET A 121 31.45 -17.30 -28.10
C MET A 121 32.20 -17.36 -29.43
N ALA A 122 33.05 -16.35 -29.72
CA ALA A 122 33.85 -16.31 -30.93
C ALA A 122 34.85 -17.46 -30.98
N ALA A 123 35.57 -17.72 -29.88
CA ALA A 123 36.51 -18.83 -29.78
C ALA A 123 35.82 -20.19 -29.95
N ALA A 124 34.62 -20.38 -29.38
CA ALA A 124 33.85 -21.61 -29.57
C ALA A 124 33.40 -21.79 -31.03
N ALA A 125 33.02 -20.70 -31.71
CA ALA A 125 32.66 -20.74 -33.12
C ALA A 125 33.87 -21.05 -34.02
N GLU A 126 35.04 -20.45 -33.74
CA GLU A 126 36.30 -20.75 -34.43
C GLU A 126 36.72 -22.21 -34.27
N ALA A 127 36.49 -22.80 -33.08
CA ALA A 127 36.73 -24.21 -32.80
C ALA A 127 35.65 -25.16 -33.37
N LEU A 128 34.66 -24.64 -34.12
CA LEU A 128 33.51 -25.39 -34.67
C LEU A 128 32.62 -26.03 -33.58
N GLU A 129 32.68 -25.57 -32.33
CA GLU A 129 31.84 -26.00 -31.20
C GLU A 129 30.49 -25.25 -31.20
N PHE A 130 29.69 -25.42 -32.26
CA PHE A 130 28.48 -24.61 -32.49
C PHE A 130 27.45 -24.68 -31.36
N GLU A 131 27.28 -25.82 -30.70
CA GLU A 131 26.37 -25.94 -29.56
C GLU A 131 26.80 -25.06 -28.38
N LYS A 132 28.10 -24.99 -28.10
CA LYS A 132 28.66 -24.16 -27.04
C LYS A 132 28.54 -22.69 -27.40
N ALA A 133 28.88 -22.32 -28.64
CA ALA A 133 28.69 -20.97 -29.13
C ALA A 133 27.22 -20.52 -29.03
N ALA A 134 26.27 -21.40 -29.36
CA ALA A 134 24.83 -21.12 -29.20
C ALA A 134 24.42 -20.91 -27.74
N ARG A 135 24.93 -21.73 -26.81
CA ARG A 135 24.69 -21.56 -25.37
C ARG A 135 25.22 -20.20 -24.86
N ILE A 136 26.42 -19.79 -25.29
CA ILE A 136 27.03 -18.51 -24.90
C ILE A 136 26.27 -17.33 -25.52
N ARG A 137 25.82 -17.45 -26.77
CA ARG A 137 24.94 -16.46 -27.41
C ARG A 137 23.65 -16.26 -26.60
N ASP A 138 23.03 -17.33 -26.15
CA ASP A 138 21.80 -17.26 -25.36
C ASP A 138 22.06 -16.66 -23.97
N GLN A 139 23.24 -16.92 -23.37
CA GLN A 139 23.71 -16.23 -22.16
C GLN A 139 23.91 -14.72 -22.39
N LEU A 140 24.51 -14.31 -23.51
CA LEU A 140 24.65 -12.90 -23.90
C LEU A 140 23.28 -12.22 -24.04
N ALA A 141 22.33 -12.87 -24.71
CA ALA A 141 20.96 -12.35 -24.83
C ALA A 141 20.25 -12.24 -23.47
N ALA A 142 20.48 -13.19 -22.56
CA ALA A 142 19.97 -13.13 -21.20
C ALA A 142 20.56 -11.94 -20.42
N VAL A 143 21.88 -11.74 -20.51
CA VAL A 143 22.58 -10.61 -19.90
C VAL A 143 22.07 -9.27 -20.45
N GLY A 144 21.92 -9.15 -21.77
CA GLY A 144 21.41 -7.95 -22.43
C GLY A 144 20.02 -7.54 -21.91
N ARG A 145 19.10 -8.52 -21.76
CA ARG A 145 17.76 -8.27 -21.20
C ARG A 145 17.79 -7.78 -19.76
N VAL A 146 18.76 -8.23 -18.95
CA VAL A 146 18.92 -7.74 -17.57
C VAL A 146 19.45 -6.30 -17.56
N ILE A 147 20.41 -5.99 -18.43
CA ILE A 147 21.00 -4.65 -18.55
C ILE A 147 19.97 -3.63 -18.99
N GLU A 148 19.14 -3.96 -19.98
CA GLU A 148 18.06 -3.08 -20.47
C GLU A 148 17.11 -2.69 -19.33
N ARG A 149 16.76 -3.64 -18.46
CA ARG A 149 15.95 -3.38 -17.25
C ARG A 149 16.69 -2.54 -16.19
N GLN A 150 18.02 -2.52 -16.23
CA GLN A 150 18.89 -1.79 -15.30
C GLN A 150 19.39 -0.45 -15.87
N GLN A 151 18.76 0.09 -16.91
CA GLN A 151 19.13 1.38 -17.49
C GLN A 151 19.06 2.50 -16.43
N MET A 152 20.04 3.41 -16.45
CA MET A 152 20.06 4.56 -15.54
C MET A 152 18.96 5.56 -15.92
N VAL A 153 18.21 6.00 -14.92
CA VAL A 153 17.15 7.02 -15.03
C VAL A 153 17.58 8.39 -14.49
N THR A 154 18.71 8.45 -13.79
CA THR A 154 19.34 9.69 -13.33
C THR A 154 20.73 9.84 -13.94
N GLU A 155 21.22 11.08 -14.02
CA GLU A 155 22.57 11.37 -14.56
C GLU A 155 23.69 10.93 -13.61
N ARG A 156 23.39 10.80 -12.32
CA ARG A 156 24.34 10.40 -11.27
C ARG A 156 23.85 9.17 -10.53
N PRO A 157 24.75 8.33 -9.98
CA PRO A 157 24.37 7.19 -9.16
C PRO A 157 23.88 7.68 -7.78
N GLU A 158 22.58 7.96 -7.68
CA GLU A 158 21.93 8.43 -6.45
C GLU A 158 20.79 7.50 -6.02
N ASP A 159 20.51 7.47 -4.71
CA ASP A 159 19.43 6.68 -4.11
C ASP A 159 18.27 7.60 -3.76
N LEU A 160 17.17 7.48 -4.51
CA LEU A 160 15.96 8.27 -4.34
C LEU A 160 14.70 7.43 -4.57
N ASP A 161 13.58 7.84 -3.98
CA ASP A 161 12.28 7.31 -4.34
C ASP A 161 11.47 8.39 -5.06
N VAL A 162 10.71 7.99 -6.08
CA VAL A 162 9.82 8.91 -6.83
C VAL A 162 8.40 8.47 -6.61
N ILE A 163 7.59 9.35 -6.05
CA ILE A 163 6.22 9.08 -5.66
C ILE A 163 5.32 10.05 -6.41
N ALA A 164 4.28 9.54 -7.05
CA ALA A 164 3.22 10.37 -7.62
C ALA A 164 1.87 9.73 -7.35
N PHE A 165 0.81 10.52 -7.47
CA PHE A 165 -0.56 10.03 -7.30
C PHE A 165 -1.54 10.72 -8.23
N SER A 166 -2.65 10.05 -8.48
CA SER A 166 -3.81 10.57 -9.21
C SER A 166 -5.06 10.03 -8.53
N GLY A 167 -6.09 10.86 -8.36
CA GLY A 167 -7.29 10.46 -7.65
C GLY A 167 -8.46 11.42 -7.84
N ASP A 168 -9.62 11.00 -7.37
CA ASP A 168 -10.83 11.83 -7.25
C ASP A 168 -11.21 11.97 -5.76
N GLN A 169 -12.48 12.22 -5.45
CA GLN A 169 -12.99 12.32 -4.07
C GLN A 169 -13.13 10.94 -3.39
N LEU A 170 -13.10 9.83 -4.13
CA LEU A 170 -13.38 8.50 -3.60
C LEU A 170 -12.11 7.66 -3.41
N GLU A 171 -11.18 7.70 -4.35
CA GLU A 171 -9.89 7.00 -4.21
C GLU A 171 -8.73 7.83 -4.77
N ALA A 172 -7.52 7.45 -4.37
CA ALA A 172 -6.28 7.83 -5.05
C ALA A 172 -5.47 6.59 -5.40
N SER A 173 -4.91 6.59 -6.61
CA SER A 173 -3.85 5.67 -6.99
C SER A 173 -2.49 6.33 -6.79
N PHE A 174 -1.66 5.73 -5.95
CA PHE A 174 -0.26 6.09 -5.79
C PHE A 174 0.63 5.17 -6.61
N GLN A 175 1.70 5.71 -7.16
CA GLN A 175 2.80 4.96 -7.76
C GLN A 175 4.11 5.37 -7.12
N VAL A 176 4.94 4.37 -6.81
CA VAL A 176 6.25 4.56 -6.21
C VAL A 176 7.28 3.85 -7.08
N PHE A 177 8.28 4.60 -7.54
CA PHE A 177 9.45 4.07 -8.21
C PHE A 177 10.64 4.15 -7.24
N PHE A 178 11.27 3.01 -7.00
CA PHE A 178 12.45 2.91 -6.17
C PHE A 178 13.68 3.05 -7.05
N VAL A 179 14.49 4.09 -6.83
CA VAL A 179 15.72 4.32 -7.56
C VAL A 179 16.90 4.07 -6.64
N ARG A 180 17.80 3.16 -7.02
CA ARG A 180 19.03 2.90 -6.29
C ARG A 180 20.20 2.97 -7.26
N ARG A 181 21.24 3.73 -6.88
CA ARG A 181 22.39 4.04 -7.74
C ARG A 181 21.97 4.53 -9.13
N GLY A 182 20.92 5.32 -9.17
CA GLY A 182 20.37 5.90 -10.39
C GLY A 182 19.60 4.96 -11.31
N ARG A 183 19.27 3.74 -10.86
CA ARG A 183 18.51 2.74 -11.63
C ARG A 183 17.20 2.43 -10.94
N VAL A 184 16.13 2.21 -11.70
CA VAL A 184 14.84 1.77 -11.14
C VAL A 184 14.96 0.31 -10.72
N THR A 185 14.92 0.05 -9.41
CA THR A 185 14.95 -1.32 -8.87
C THR A 185 13.56 -1.93 -8.75
N GLY A 186 12.52 -1.09 -8.70
CA GLY A 186 11.15 -1.55 -8.63
C GLY A 186 10.14 -0.42 -8.80
N ARG A 187 8.91 -0.82 -9.15
CA ARG A 187 7.71 0.02 -9.17
C ARG A 187 6.61 -0.62 -8.35
N LYS A 188 5.79 0.16 -7.64
CA LYS A 188 4.60 -0.35 -6.98
C LYS A 188 3.45 0.65 -7.00
N GLY A 189 2.28 0.13 -7.32
CA GLY A 189 1.02 0.83 -7.22
C GLY A 189 0.30 0.55 -5.91
N PHE A 190 -0.38 1.56 -5.40
CA PHE A 190 -1.33 1.45 -4.28
C PHE A 190 -2.63 2.11 -4.70
N ILE A 191 -3.75 1.53 -4.28
CA ILE A 191 -5.08 2.14 -4.38
C ILE A 191 -5.51 2.39 -2.95
N VAL A 192 -5.83 3.64 -2.64
CA VAL A 192 -6.21 4.09 -1.30
C VAL A 192 -7.57 4.74 -1.38
N ASP A 193 -8.52 4.25 -0.58
CA ASP A 193 -9.83 4.87 -0.43
C ASP A 193 -9.71 6.17 0.36
N LYS A 194 -10.34 7.24 -0.12
CA LYS A 194 -10.42 8.52 0.59
C LYS A 194 -11.65 8.50 1.48
N VAL A 195 -11.43 8.44 2.78
CA VAL A 195 -12.52 8.49 3.78
C VAL A 195 -12.88 9.94 4.14
N GLU A 196 -11.94 10.86 3.93
CA GLU A 196 -12.09 12.29 4.16
C GLU A 196 -11.59 13.07 2.93
N ASP A 197 -12.13 14.28 2.72
CA ASP A 197 -11.65 15.22 1.70
C ASP A 197 -10.30 15.82 2.14
N LEU A 198 -9.25 14.99 2.08
CA LEU A 198 -7.87 15.42 2.33
C LEU A 198 -7.33 16.18 1.12
N GLU A 199 -6.73 17.34 1.38
CA GLU A 199 -6.03 18.10 0.36
C GLU A 199 -4.77 17.32 -0.11
N PRO A 200 -4.28 17.54 -1.36
CA PRO A 200 -3.15 16.80 -1.92
C PRO A 200 -1.89 16.73 -1.02
N PRO A 201 -1.48 17.80 -0.31
CA PRO A 201 -0.36 17.75 0.64
C PRO A 201 -0.59 16.81 1.85
N GLU A 202 -1.81 16.76 2.37
CA GLU A 202 -2.16 15.95 3.55
C GLU A 202 -2.25 14.47 3.17
N LEU A 203 -2.86 14.19 2.01
CA LEU A 203 -2.94 12.87 1.44
C LEU A 203 -1.54 12.28 1.18
N LEU A 204 -0.62 13.09 0.66
CA LEU A 204 0.77 12.69 0.47
C LEU A 204 1.49 12.42 1.79
N ALA A 205 1.30 13.27 2.81
CA ALA A 205 1.89 13.07 4.13
C ALA A 205 1.44 11.74 4.75
N SER A 206 0.12 11.48 4.78
CA SER A 206 -0.45 10.22 5.27
C SER A 206 0.06 9.01 4.49
N PHE A 207 0.22 9.12 3.17
CA PHE A 207 0.77 8.04 2.37
C PHE A 207 2.25 7.76 2.70
N LEU A 208 3.07 8.80 2.89
CA LEU A 208 4.47 8.66 3.30
C LEU A 208 4.59 8.02 4.69
N GLU A 209 3.72 8.40 5.63
CA GLU A 209 3.64 7.78 6.96
C GLU A 209 3.34 6.29 6.86
N ASN A 210 2.33 5.90 6.08
CA ASN A 210 1.99 4.49 5.87
C ASN A 210 3.07 3.73 5.10
N LEU A 211 3.74 4.37 4.13
CA LEU A 211 4.76 3.74 3.30
C LEU A 211 6.01 3.39 4.11
N TYR A 212 6.52 4.33 4.91
CA TYR A 212 7.80 4.20 5.64
C TYR A 212 7.65 3.91 7.14
N GLY A 213 6.47 4.08 7.72
CA GLY A 213 6.26 4.01 9.17
C GLY A 213 6.05 2.62 9.74
N ASP A 214 5.74 1.63 8.90
CA ASP A 214 5.63 0.23 9.33
C ASP A 214 6.95 -0.52 9.05
N PRO A 215 7.70 -0.98 10.08
CA PRO A 215 8.90 -1.79 9.91
C PRO A 215 8.64 -3.13 9.20
N GLU A 216 7.42 -3.66 9.27
CA GLU A 216 6.95 -4.83 8.52
C GLU A 216 6.29 -4.45 7.18
N GLY A 217 6.11 -3.15 6.96
CA GLY A 217 5.50 -2.56 5.79
C GLY A 217 6.35 -2.69 4.53
N PRO A 218 5.91 -2.07 3.42
CA PRO A 218 6.49 -2.28 2.11
C PRO A 218 7.99 -2.03 2.10
N THR A 219 8.44 -0.85 2.50
CA THR A 219 9.88 -0.49 2.51
C THR A 219 10.65 -1.10 3.69
N GLY A 220 9.94 -1.63 4.70
CA GLY A 220 10.48 -1.76 6.04
C GLY A 220 11.07 -0.42 6.48
N THR A 221 12.32 -0.44 6.94
CA THR A 221 13.09 0.76 7.35
C THR A 221 14.00 1.34 6.25
N ASP A 222 13.84 0.96 4.98
CA ASP A 222 14.66 1.44 3.87
C ASP A 222 14.18 2.81 3.35
N VAL A 223 14.68 3.89 3.95
CA VAL A 223 14.39 5.27 3.53
C VAL A 223 15.54 5.82 2.66
N PRO A 224 15.28 6.33 1.44
CA PRO A 224 16.32 6.89 0.57
C PRO A 224 16.86 8.22 1.09
N ARG A 225 17.90 8.77 0.44
CA ARG A 225 18.43 10.10 0.79
C ARG A 225 17.52 11.23 0.32
N GLU A 226 16.79 11.00 -0.77
CA GLU A 226 15.92 11.97 -1.40
C GLU A 226 14.61 11.31 -1.82
N ILE A 227 13.51 12.01 -1.67
CA ILE A 227 12.18 11.60 -2.12
C ILE A 227 11.64 12.68 -3.03
N LEU A 228 11.31 12.31 -4.27
CA LEU A 228 10.72 13.19 -5.26
C LEU A 228 9.20 13.05 -5.25
N VAL A 229 8.51 14.18 -5.16
CA VAL A 229 7.06 14.26 -5.02
C VAL A 229 6.49 15.33 -5.94
N PRO A 230 5.21 15.22 -6.39
CA PRO A 230 4.58 16.22 -7.24
C PRO A 230 4.20 17.50 -6.49
N VAL A 231 4.01 17.41 -5.17
CA VAL A 231 3.64 18.52 -4.28
C VAL A 231 4.36 18.34 -2.94
N GLN A 232 4.61 19.42 -2.21
CA GLN A 232 5.15 19.30 -0.87
C GLN A 232 4.12 18.69 0.10
N PRO A 233 4.51 17.79 1.00
CA PRO A 233 3.61 17.22 1.99
C PRO A 233 3.27 18.26 3.06
N ALA A 234 2.11 18.08 3.70
CA ALA A 234 1.77 18.85 4.90
C ALA A 234 2.82 18.61 6.01
N ASN A 235 3.15 19.65 6.78
CA ASN A 235 4.16 19.60 7.85
C ASN A 235 5.52 19.04 7.38
N GLU A 236 6.04 19.54 6.26
CA GLU A 236 7.27 19.09 5.60
C GLU A 236 8.46 18.97 6.56
N GLU A 237 8.66 19.93 7.46
CA GLU A 237 9.73 19.92 8.46
C GLU A 237 9.63 18.70 9.38
N VAL A 238 8.46 18.44 9.94
CA VAL A 238 8.20 17.30 10.84
C VAL A 238 8.40 15.98 10.09
N MET A 239 7.90 15.90 8.85
CA MET A 239 8.07 14.72 8.01
C MET A 239 9.55 14.44 7.70
N ARG A 240 10.35 15.46 7.39
CA ARG A 240 11.79 15.32 7.15
C ARG A 240 12.53 14.85 8.39
N GLU A 241 12.20 15.39 9.56
CA GLU A 241 12.79 14.97 10.83
C GLU A 241 12.45 13.51 11.15
N TRP A 242 11.19 13.12 10.99
CA TRP A 242 10.73 11.75 11.19
C TRP A 242 11.43 10.75 10.25
N LEU A 243 11.48 11.06 8.95
CA LEU A 243 12.20 10.23 7.97
C LEU A 243 13.71 10.16 8.25
N ALA A 244 14.30 11.27 8.71
CA ALA A 244 15.72 11.31 9.10
C ALA A 244 15.99 10.44 10.34
N MET A 245 15.08 10.39 11.31
CA MET A 245 15.17 9.48 12.45
C MET A 245 15.11 8.02 12.03
N LEU A 246 14.18 7.66 11.12
CA LEU A 246 14.08 6.29 10.58
C LEU A 246 15.34 5.88 9.80
N ARG A 247 15.90 6.80 9.00
CA ARG A 247 17.10 6.55 8.19
C ARG A 247 18.40 6.56 9.01
N GLY A 248 18.46 7.39 10.05
CA GLY A 248 19.67 7.73 10.79
C GLY A 248 20.52 8.85 10.16
N THR A 249 20.09 9.45 9.04
CA THR A 249 20.72 10.65 8.46
C THR A 249 19.66 11.55 7.82
N LYS A 250 20.02 12.78 7.46
CA LYS A 250 19.13 13.71 6.75
C LYS A 250 18.51 13.11 5.48
N VAL A 251 17.22 13.39 5.29
CA VAL A 251 16.41 13.04 4.11
C VAL A 251 15.88 14.32 3.50
N ALA A 252 15.95 14.44 2.18
CA ALA A 252 15.37 15.56 1.44
C ALA A 252 14.06 15.14 0.77
N ILE A 253 13.01 15.96 0.91
CA ILE A 253 11.78 15.87 0.12
C ILE A 253 11.82 17.02 -0.88
N ARG A 254 11.66 16.74 -2.19
CA ARG A 254 11.78 17.75 -3.24
C ARG A 254 10.70 17.60 -4.32
N VAL A 255 10.29 18.74 -4.86
CA VAL A 255 9.46 18.84 -6.07
C VAL A 255 10.36 19.23 -7.24
N PRO A 256 10.74 18.29 -8.13
CA PRO A 256 11.61 18.60 -9.26
C PRO A 256 10.86 19.38 -10.34
N GLU A 257 11.35 20.55 -10.72
CA GLU A 257 10.71 21.38 -11.76
C GLU A 257 11.23 21.13 -13.18
N ARG A 258 12.51 20.74 -13.32
CA ARG A 258 13.20 20.56 -14.62
C ARG A 258 14.21 19.42 -14.59
N GLY A 259 14.71 19.02 -15.77
CA GLY A 259 15.78 18.03 -15.93
C GLY A 259 15.32 16.56 -15.85
N ALA A 260 16.29 15.65 -15.70
CA ALA A 260 16.04 14.20 -15.68
C ALA A 260 15.08 13.77 -14.55
N LYS A 261 15.23 14.37 -13.35
CA LYS A 261 14.34 14.10 -12.20
C LYS A 261 12.89 14.48 -12.46
N ARG A 262 12.63 15.60 -13.14
CA ARG A 262 11.27 16.00 -13.54
C ARG A 262 10.69 15.03 -14.57
N LYS A 263 11.49 14.61 -15.56
CA LYS A 263 11.06 13.60 -16.56
C LYS A 263 10.69 12.28 -15.90
N LEU A 264 11.50 11.82 -14.95
CA LEU A 264 11.22 10.61 -14.18
C LEU A 264 9.91 10.76 -13.38
N LEU A 265 9.72 11.88 -12.67
CA LEU A 265 8.47 12.16 -11.97
C LEU A 265 7.26 12.15 -12.92
N ALA A 266 7.39 12.72 -14.13
CA ALA A 266 6.32 12.72 -15.12
C ALA A 266 5.92 11.30 -15.55
N THR A 267 6.90 10.40 -15.69
CA THR A 267 6.62 8.98 -15.94
C THR A 267 5.84 8.34 -14.80
N VAL A 268 6.19 8.63 -13.54
CA VAL A 268 5.46 8.10 -12.37
C VAL A 268 4.04 8.69 -12.29
N GLU A 269 3.87 9.98 -12.61
CA GLU A 269 2.56 10.65 -12.71
C GLU A 269 1.66 9.99 -13.76
N GLU A 270 2.20 9.67 -14.94
CA GLU A 270 1.44 8.95 -15.98
C GLU A 270 1.00 7.57 -15.52
N ASN A 271 1.91 6.80 -14.91
CA ASN A 271 1.59 5.48 -14.37
C ASN A 271 0.50 5.56 -13.29
N ALA A 272 0.51 6.61 -12.47
CA ALA A 272 -0.52 6.83 -11.45
C ALA A 272 -1.88 7.14 -12.08
N ARG A 273 -1.90 7.93 -13.16
CA ARG A 273 -3.11 8.26 -13.91
C ARG A 273 -3.70 7.04 -14.63
N GLU A 274 -2.86 6.23 -15.26
CA GLU A 274 -3.28 4.98 -15.89
C GLU A 274 -3.85 4.00 -14.87
N ALA A 275 -3.15 3.79 -13.75
CA ALA A 275 -3.60 2.90 -12.69
C ALA A 275 -4.92 3.36 -12.06
N PHE A 276 -5.06 4.67 -11.83
CA PHE A 276 -6.31 5.27 -11.37
C PHE A 276 -7.45 5.07 -12.39
N SER A 277 -7.19 5.31 -13.68
CA SER A 277 -8.19 5.14 -14.74
C SER A 277 -8.68 3.69 -14.82
N GLN A 278 -7.78 2.72 -14.68
CA GLN A 278 -8.13 1.30 -14.62
C GLN A 278 -8.92 0.95 -13.35
N SER A 279 -8.55 1.47 -12.19
CA SER A 279 -9.30 1.28 -10.94
C SER A 279 -10.72 1.84 -11.05
N ARG A 280 -10.84 3.06 -11.56
CA ARG A 280 -12.12 3.72 -11.78
C ARG A 280 -13.02 2.96 -12.76
N LEU A 281 -12.47 2.45 -13.85
CA LEU A 281 -13.21 1.62 -14.80
C LEU A 281 -13.73 0.34 -14.15
N LYS A 282 -12.87 -0.38 -13.41
CA LYS A 282 -13.27 -1.57 -12.65
C LYS A 282 -14.37 -1.27 -11.65
N ARG A 283 -14.26 -0.15 -10.92
CA ARG A 283 -15.29 0.28 -9.98
C ARG A 283 -16.60 0.62 -10.66
N ALA A 284 -16.57 1.32 -11.80
CA ALA A 284 -17.79 1.67 -12.54
C ALA A 284 -18.51 0.41 -13.05
N THR A 285 -17.76 -0.57 -13.56
CA THR A 285 -18.31 -1.87 -13.93
C THR A 285 -18.86 -2.63 -12.72
N ASP A 286 -18.18 -2.57 -11.58
CA ASP A 286 -18.63 -3.19 -10.34
C ASP A 286 -19.87 -2.50 -9.77
N PHE A 287 -20.01 -1.17 -9.90
CA PHE A 287 -21.21 -0.45 -9.47
C PHE A 287 -22.42 -0.83 -10.32
N ALA A 288 -22.28 -0.87 -11.64
CA ALA A 288 -23.36 -1.30 -12.53
C ALA A 288 -23.74 -2.78 -12.31
N ALA A 289 -22.78 -3.64 -11.98
CA ALA A 289 -23.04 -5.02 -11.59
C ALA A 289 -23.75 -5.12 -10.23
N ARG A 290 -23.29 -4.37 -9.21
CA ARG A 290 -23.89 -4.33 -7.87
C ARG A 290 -25.31 -3.77 -7.88
N ALA A 291 -25.54 -2.66 -8.61
CA ALA A 291 -26.85 -2.06 -8.75
C ALA A 291 -27.84 -3.01 -9.45
N ARG A 292 -27.39 -3.76 -10.47
CA ARG A 292 -28.20 -4.82 -11.08
C ARG A 292 -28.51 -5.94 -10.10
N ALA A 293 -27.51 -6.46 -9.39
CA ALA A 293 -27.70 -7.53 -8.42
C ALA A 293 -28.64 -7.13 -7.26
N LEU A 294 -28.55 -5.88 -6.77
CA LEU A 294 -29.47 -5.38 -5.72
C LEU A 294 -30.89 -5.21 -6.23
N ASN A 295 -31.08 -4.78 -7.48
CA ASN A 295 -32.41 -4.71 -8.10
C ASN A 295 -32.98 -6.11 -8.38
N GLU A 296 -32.17 -7.04 -8.85
CA GLU A 296 -32.58 -8.43 -9.01
C GLU A 296 -32.98 -9.02 -7.64
N LEU A 297 -32.20 -8.79 -6.58
CA LEU A 297 -32.53 -9.25 -5.24
C LEU A 297 -33.85 -8.63 -4.72
N LYS A 298 -34.06 -7.34 -4.97
CA LYS A 298 -35.32 -6.64 -4.66
C LYS A 298 -36.50 -7.32 -5.35
N ASP A 299 -36.39 -7.57 -6.65
CA ASP A 299 -37.46 -8.16 -7.46
C ASP A 299 -37.75 -9.62 -7.02
N HIS A 300 -36.71 -10.41 -6.71
CA HIS A 300 -36.87 -11.81 -6.25
C HIS A 300 -37.46 -11.91 -4.84
N LEU A 301 -37.13 -10.97 -3.94
CA LEU A 301 -37.64 -10.95 -2.57
C LEU A 301 -38.95 -10.16 -2.41
N GLY A 302 -39.42 -9.50 -3.48
CA GLY A 302 -40.62 -8.68 -3.46
C GLY A 302 -40.51 -7.45 -2.54
N LEU A 303 -39.33 -6.83 -2.47
CA LEU A 303 -39.09 -5.64 -1.66
C LEU A 303 -39.52 -4.37 -2.41
N ASP A 304 -40.04 -3.37 -1.69
CA ASP A 304 -40.42 -2.08 -2.28
C ASP A 304 -39.19 -1.31 -2.80
N GLU A 305 -38.08 -1.38 -2.07
CA GLU A 305 -36.82 -0.71 -2.39
C GLU A 305 -35.65 -1.68 -2.38
N ALA A 306 -34.64 -1.39 -3.21
CA ALA A 306 -33.42 -2.21 -3.24
C ALA A 306 -32.71 -2.15 -1.88
N PRO A 307 -32.32 -3.29 -1.29
CA PRO A 307 -31.76 -3.31 0.05
C PRO A 307 -30.32 -2.77 0.04
N LEU A 308 -30.17 -1.48 0.33
CA LEU A 308 -28.86 -0.81 0.37
C LEU A 308 -28.01 -1.27 1.56
N ARG A 309 -28.62 -1.74 2.64
CA ARG A 309 -27.93 -2.33 3.79
C ARG A 309 -28.45 -3.74 4.06
N ILE A 310 -27.53 -4.71 4.05
CA ILE A 310 -27.83 -6.13 4.28
C ILE A 310 -27.00 -6.59 5.47
N GLU A 311 -27.67 -7.04 6.53
CA GLU A 311 -27.03 -7.66 7.69
C GLU A 311 -27.27 -9.17 7.64
N CYS A 312 -26.21 -9.97 7.65
CA CYS A 312 -26.30 -11.43 7.65
C CYS A 312 -25.86 -11.94 9.02
N TYR A 313 -26.63 -12.88 9.57
CA TYR A 313 -26.43 -13.46 10.88
C TYR A 313 -26.16 -14.96 10.73
N ASP A 314 -25.07 -15.42 11.34
CA ASP A 314 -24.66 -16.81 11.32
C ASP A 314 -24.33 -17.30 12.73
N ILE A 315 -24.64 -18.57 13.02
CA ILE A 315 -24.39 -19.21 14.32
C ILE A 315 -23.40 -20.34 14.12
N SER A 316 -22.25 -20.22 14.77
CA SER A 316 -21.19 -21.22 14.75
C SER A 316 -21.10 -21.92 16.11
N ASN A 317 -21.27 -23.24 16.10
CA ASN A 317 -21.19 -24.09 17.29
C ASN A 317 -19.79 -24.72 17.40
N LEU A 318 -18.94 -24.18 18.26
CA LEU A 318 -17.64 -24.76 18.59
C LEU A 318 -17.80 -25.67 19.81
N GLY A 319 -18.33 -26.87 19.59
CA GLY A 319 -18.54 -27.88 20.64
C GLY A 319 -19.84 -27.70 21.44
N THR A 320 -19.85 -28.19 22.68
CA THR A 320 -21.04 -28.26 23.55
C THR A 320 -21.26 -27.02 24.42
N THR A 321 -20.29 -26.11 24.54
CA THR A 321 -20.31 -25.04 25.55
C THR A 321 -20.08 -23.61 25.05
N ASP A 322 -19.57 -23.40 23.82
CA ASP A 322 -19.30 -22.06 23.30
C ASP A 322 -20.00 -21.82 21.94
N ILE A 323 -21.24 -21.34 22.00
CA ILE A 323 -22.00 -20.87 20.84
C ILE A 323 -21.62 -19.41 20.55
N VAL A 324 -21.15 -19.16 19.33
CA VAL A 324 -20.75 -17.82 18.87
C VAL A 324 -21.59 -17.43 17.65
N GLY A 325 -22.32 -16.33 17.78
CA GLY A 325 -22.99 -15.68 16.65
C GLY A 325 -22.07 -14.68 15.97
N SER A 326 -22.12 -14.61 14.65
CA SER A 326 -21.44 -13.59 13.85
C SER A 326 -22.44 -12.78 13.04
N MET A 327 -22.18 -11.48 12.95
CA MET A 327 -22.94 -10.56 12.11
C MET A 327 -21.98 -9.91 11.13
N VAL A 328 -22.24 -10.11 9.85
CA VAL A 328 -21.54 -9.42 8.76
C VAL A 328 -22.49 -8.42 8.12
N VAL A 329 -21.92 -7.32 7.63
CA VAL A 329 -22.70 -6.20 7.11
C VAL A 329 -22.21 -5.87 5.72
N PHE A 330 -23.16 -5.74 4.80
CA PHE A 330 -22.96 -5.18 3.48
C PHE A 330 -23.72 -3.86 3.36
N GLU A 331 -23.08 -2.87 2.75
CA GLU A 331 -23.67 -1.57 2.42
C GLU A 331 -23.36 -1.29 0.95
N ASP A 332 -24.37 -0.98 0.14
CA ASP A 332 -24.29 -0.88 -1.33
C ASP A 332 -23.63 -2.10 -1.99
N ALA A 333 -23.97 -3.29 -1.49
CA ALA A 333 -23.39 -4.58 -1.88
C ALA A 333 -21.85 -4.70 -1.68
N LEU A 334 -21.26 -3.84 -0.84
CA LEU A 334 -19.86 -3.94 -0.41
C LEU A 334 -19.74 -4.33 1.07
N PRO A 335 -18.74 -5.15 1.45
CA PRO A 335 -18.52 -5.51 2.85
C PRO A 335 -18.13 -4.30 3.71
N LYS A 336 -18.94 -3.95 4.71
CA LYS A 336 -18.66 -2.90 5.70
C LYS A 336 -18.03 -3.50 6.96
N LYS A 337 -16.73 -3.81 6.87
CA LYS A 337 -15.99 -4.54 7.92
C LYS A 337 -15.99 -3.86 9.30
N SER A 338 -16.04 -2.52 9.34
CA SER A 338 -16.13 -1.74 10.57
C SER A 338 -17.36 -2.09 11.42
N ASP A 339 -18.41 -2.58 10.78
CA ASP A 339 -19.72 -2.84 11.39
C ASP A 339 -19.88 -4.32 11.77
N TYR A 340 -18.87 -5.17 11.52
CA TYR A 340 -18.95 -6.59 11.85
C TYR A 340 -18.99 -6.76 13.37
N ARG A 341 -19.83 -7.67 13.86
CA ARG A 341 -19.94 -7.95 15.29
C ARG A 341 -19.91 -9.45 15.55
N LYS A 342 -19.38 -9.81 16.72
CA LYS A 342 -19.43 -11.16 17.26
C LYS A 342 -20.23 -11.12 18.55
N PHE A 343 -21.14 -12.08 18.70
CA PHE A 343 -22.02 -12.22 19.84
C PHE A 343 -21.66 -13.51 20.56
N LYS A 344 -21.15 -13.38 21.80
CA LYS A 344 -21.09 -14.52 22.71
C LYS A 344 -22.48 -14.74 23.30
N MET A 345 -23.06 -15.91 23.08
CA MET A 345 -24.37 -16.27 23.62
C MET A 345 -24.25 -16.59 25.11
N ARG A 346 -25.23 -16.13 25.90
CA ARG A 346 -25.19 -16.24 27.36
C ARG A 346 -26.41 -16.94 27.95
N SER A 347 -27.53 -16.98 27.24
CA SER A 347 -28.82 -17.33 27.81
C SER A 347 -29.43 -18.65 27.33
N VAL A 348 -28.72 -19.39 26.48
CA VAL A 348 -29.23 -20.65 25.88
C VAL A 348 -28.52 -21.84 26.52
N ALA A 349 -29.29 -22.73 27.16
CA ALA A 349 -28.81 -24.00 27.68
C ALA A 349 -28.98 -25.08 26.59
N GLY A 350 -27.87 -25.64 26.10
CA GLY A 350 -27.87 -26.63 25.02
C GLY A 350 -27.67 -26.04 23.61
N GLN A 351 -27.61 -26.91 22.59
CA GLN A 351 -27.50 -26.53 21.18
C GLN A 351 -28.88 -26.16 20.62
N ASP A 352 -29.35 -24.95 20.91
CA ASP A 352 -30.55 -24.38 20.30
C ASP A 352 -30.17 -23.14 19.47
N ASP A 353 -30.03 -23.36 18.17
CA ASP A 353 -29.64 -22.34 17.20
C ASP A 353 -30.76 -21.30 17.00
N PHE A 354 -32.04 -21.69 17.15
CA PHE A 354 -33.16 -20.77 17.01
C PHE A 354 -33.23 -19.79 18.18
N ALA A 355 -33.09 -20.31 19.41
CA ALA A 355 -33.03 -19.47 20.61
C ALA A 355 -31.83 -18.51 20.56
N SER A 356 -30.68 -19.00 20.08
CA SER A 356 -29.45 -18.22 19.92
C SER A 356 -29.60 -17.10 18.88
N MET A 357 -30.29 -17.38 17.77
CA MET A 357 -30.59 -16.39 16.73
C MET A 357 -31.54 -15.30 17.27
N GLY A 358 -32.58 -15.72 18.00
CA GLY A 358 -33.51 -14.81 18.65
C GLY A 358 -32.84 -13.89 19.69
N GLU A 359 -31.90 -14.41 20.50
CA GLU A 359 -31.10 -13.61 21.44
C GLU A 359 -30.29 -12.54 20.69
N MET A 360 -29.59 -12.95 19.63
CA MET A 360 -28.71 -12.10 18.84
C MET A 360 -29.46 -10.94 18.17
N ILE A 361 -30.56 -11.25 17.46
CA ILE A 361 -31.41 -10.27 16.78
C ILE A 361 -31.98 -9.28 17.80
N ARG A 362 -32.53 -9.77 18.93
CA ARG A 362 -33.11 -8.91 19.97
C ARG A 362 -32.07 -7.95 20.54
N ARG A 363 -30.86 -8.43 20.86
CA ARG A 363 -29.76 -7.61 21.39
C ARG A 363 -29.30 -6.56 20.39
N ARG A 364 -29.20 -6.92 19.11
CA ARG A 364 -28.76 -6.01 18.04
C ARG A 364 -29.76 -4.89 17.80
N PHE A 365 -31.05 -5.20 17.69
CA PHE A 365 -32.09 -4.20 17.46
C PHE A 365 -32.40 -3.35 18.71
N GLN A 366 -32.32 -3.92 19.92
CA GLN A 366 -32.45 -3.13 21.15
C GLN A 366 -31.37 -2.04 21.21
N ARG A 367 -30.12 -2.42 20.93
CA ARG A 367 -29.01 -1.46 20.90
C ARG A 367 -29.19 -0.41 19.81
N TYR A 368 -29.69 -0.79 18.63
CA TYR A 368 -30.00 0.15 17.56
C TYR A 368 -31.03 1.18 18.00
N LEU A 369 -32.12 0.75 18.65
CA LEU A 369 -33.15 1.67 19.17
C LEU A 369 -32.58 2.62 20.23
N ASP A 370 -31.72 2.12 21.11
CA ASP A 370 -31.06 2.95 22.13
C ASP A 370 -30.12 4.00 21.52
N GLU A 371 -29.38 3.64 20.46
CA GLU A 371 -28.49 4.55 19.73
C GLU A 371 -29.29 5.63 18.98
N VAL A 372 -30.36 5.24 18.28
CA VAL A 372 -31.26 6.18 17.58
C VAL A 372 -31.98 7.12 18.56
N GLY A 373 -32.39 6.61 19.73
CA GLY A 373 -33.01 7.42 20.79
C GLY A 373 -32.06 8.49 21.34
N LYS A 374 -30.80 8.11 21.61
CA LYS A 374 -29.77 9.04 22.08
C LYS A 374 -29.45 10.13 21.05
N GLU A 375 -29.46 9.78 19.76
CA GLU A 375 -29.18 10.72 18.67
C GLU A 375 -30.31 11.75 18.49
N LYS A 376 -31.57 11.30 18.59
CA LYS A 376 -32.74 12.21 18.64
C LYS A 376 -32.71 13.14 19.85
N ASP A 377 -32.28 12.65 21.02
CA ASP A 377 -32.10 13.47 22.22
C ASP A 377 -30.92 14.44 22.12
N ARG A 378 -29.88 14.09 21.36
CA ARG A 378 -28.74 14.99 21.08
C ARG A 378 -29.16 16.10 20.12
N ALA A 379 -29.91 15.77 19.07
CA ALA A 379 -30.48 16.72 18.12
C ALA A 379 -31.48 17.67 18.80
N ARG A 380 -32.35 17.17 19.70
CA ARG A 380 -33.28 17.99 20.50
C ARG A 380 -32.54 18.95 21.44
N ARG A 381 -31.47 18.50 22.10
CA ARG A 381 -30.64 19.36 22.98
C ARG A 381 -29.87 20.42 22.20
N SER A 382 -29.40 20.09 21.00
CA SER A 382 -28.80 21.06 20.06
C SER A 382 -29.80 22.14 19.64
N TRP A 383 -31.04 21.74 19.31
CA TRP A 383 -32.12 22.67 18.94
C TRP A 383 -32.56 23.57 20.11
N ALA A 384 -32.65 23.03 21.34
CA ALA A 384 -32.96 23.82 22.54
C ALA A 384 -31.87 24.85 22.89
N CYS A 385 -30.60 24.54 22.59
CA CYS A 385 -29.46 25.46 22.76
C CYS A 385 -29.48 26.61 21.74
N LEU A 386 -29.96 26.35 20.52
CA LEU A 386 -30.17 27.36 19.48
C LEU A 386 -31.40 28.25 19.76
N ALA A 387 -32.49 27.68 20.29
CA ALA A 387 -33.72 28.42 20.59
C ALA A 387 -33.63 29.32 21.84
N SER A 388 -32.68 29.07 22.76
CA SER A 388 -32.48 29.87 23.98
C SER A 388 -31.53 31.07 23.81
N ARG A 389 -30.84 31.20 22.67
CA ARG A 389 -30.08 32.40 22.32
C ARG A 389 -31.01 33.42 21.63
N SER A 390 -31.67 34.24 22.44
CA SER A 390 -32.37 35.43 21.93
C SER A 390 -31.34 36.40 21.31
N CYS A 391 -31.38 36.52 19.98
CA CYS A 391 -30.67 37.56 19.24
C CYS A 391 -31.22 38.93 19.64
N ARG A 392 -30.55 39.62 20.57
CA ARG A 392 -30.81 41.03 20.84
C ARG A 392 -29.97 41.87 19.87
N TRP A 393 -30.60 42.38 18.81
CA TRP A 393 -30.04 43.40 17.93
C TRP A 393 -29.87 44.71 18.73
N PRO A 394 -28.72 45.41 18.66
CA PRO A 394 -28.59 46.73 19.27
C PRO A 394 -29.14 47.80 18.32
N SER A 395 -30.27 48.40 18.70
CA SER A 395 -30.75 49.66 18.10
C SER A 395 -29.91 50.84 18.60
N GLY A 396 -29.64 51.77 17.69
CA GLY A 396 -28.58 52.76 17.83
C GLY A 396 -28.88 54.01 18.68
N SER A 397 -27.77 54.75 18.86
CA SER A 397 -27.62 56.17 19.17
C SER A 397 -28.11 56.70 20.53
N LYS A 398 -27.15 57.18 21.33
CA LYS A 398 -27.17 58.55 21.90
C LYS A 398 -25.78 58.98 22.35
N ARG A 399 -25.47 60.23 22.02
CA ARG A 399 -24.24 61.01 22.27
C ARG A 399 -24.08 61.41 23.75
N SER A 400 -22.80 61.60 24.13
CA SER A 400 -22.20 62.60 25.06
C SER A 400 -22.76 62.70 26.49
N THR A 401 -21.98 62.72 27.57
CA THR A 401 -20.83 63.60 27.89
C THR A 401 -19.99 62.98 29.03
N GLY A 402 -18.67 63.24 29.06
CA GLY A 402 -17.79 62.93 30.22
C GLY A 402 -17.95 63.96 31.37
N PRO A 403 -16.96 64.13 32.29
CA PRO A 403 -15.64 63.48 32.39
C PRO A 403 -15.20 63.05 33.83
N ALA A 404 -14.01 62.42 33.93
CA ALA A 404 -12.95 62.59 34.94
C ALA A 404 -12.34 61.27 35.49
N SER A 405 -11.01 61.18 35.34
CA SER A 405 -10.06 60.14 35.82
C SER A 405 -9.57 60.45 37.27
N PRO A 406 -8.53 59.80 37.88
CA PRO A 406 -7.71 58.64 37.46
C PRO A 406 -7.31 57.60 38.57
N ASN A 407 -6.77 56.46 38.09
CA ASN A 407 -5.61 55.68 38.59
C ASN A 407 -5.76 54.49 39.61
N PRO A 408 -4.75 53.58 39.75
CA PRO A 408 -4.78 52.24 39.14
C PRO A 408 -4.45 51.06 40.11
N ALA A 409 -4.74 49.79 39.74
CA ALA A 409 -3.93 48.62 40.16
C ALA A 409 -4.38 47.27 39.53
N SER A 410 -3.39 46.57 38.97
CA SER A 410 -3.11 45.12 39.03
C SER A 410 -4.04 44.05 38.42
N SER A 411 -3.41 43.27 37.52
CA SER A 411 -3.32 41.79 37.50
C SER A 411 -4.15 40.98 36.47
N ARG A 412 -3.38 40.30 35.61
CA ARG A 412 -3.47 38.90 35.11
C ARG A 412 -4.78 38.39 34.46
N GLY A 413 -4.67 37.98 33.19
CA GLY A 413 -5.55 36.99 32.57
C GLY A 413 -5.53 37.02 31.03
N GLY A 414 -4.99 35.98 30.38
CA GLY A 414 -4.91 35.88 28.91
C GLY A 414 -6.24 35.56 28.20
N PRO A 415 -6.37 35.77 26.87
CA PRO A 415 -7.64 35.57 26.18
C PRO A 415 -7.69 34.22 25.42
N LYS A 416 -8.76 33.45 25.67
CA LYS A 416 -9.27 32.45 24.71
C LYS A 416 -10.22 33.18 23.75
N ARG A 417 -9.93 33.15 22.44
CA ARG A 417 -10.83 33.62 21.38
C ARG A 417 -11.65 32.44 20.84
N SER A 418 -12.96 32.61 20.84
CA SER A 418 -13.96 31.80 20.17
C SER A 418 -14.08 32.19 18.69
N ILE A 419 -14.08 31.22 17.78
CA ILE A 419 -14.48 31.39 16.38
C ILE A 419 -15.93 30.90 16.24
N CYS A 420 -16.82 31.78 15.81
CA CYS A 420 -18.18 31.45 15.37
C CYS A 420 -18.15 31.14 13.86
N CYS A 421 -18.67 29.97 13.46
CA CYS A 421 -19.06 29.71 12.08
C CYS A 421 -20.59 29.72 11.96
N SER A 422 -21.08 30.63 11.12
CA SER A 422 -22.44 30.73 10.61
C SER A 422 -22.60 29.84 9.38
N GLY A 423 -23.71 29.09 9.29
CA GLY A 423 -24.11 28.35 8.09
C GLY A 423 -25.57 27.90 8.17
N SER A 424 -26.41 28.53 7.36
CA SER A 424 -27.87 28.46 7.31
C SER A 424 -28.42 27.23 6.58
N VAL A 425 -29.53 26.65 7.06
CA VAL A 425 -30.39 25.75 6.26
C VAL A 425 -31.84 26.21 6.37
N THR A 426 -32.40 26.60 5.23
CA THR A 426 -33.81 26.93 4.99
C THR A 426 -34.67 25.66 4.91
N ARG A 427 -35.84 25.67 5.58
CA ARG A 427 -36.91 24.67 5.44
C ARG A 427 -37.87 25.07 4.32
N PRO A 428 -38.36 24.13 3.49
CA PRO A 428 -39.65 24.30 2.83
C PRO A 428 -40.73 23.46 3.52
N THR A 429 -41.85 24.11 3.80
CA THR A 429 -43.10 23.57 4.34
C THR A 429 -44.05 23.13 3.22
N GLY A 430 -44.82 22.06 3.48
CA GLY A 430 -46.23 21.99 3.10
C GLY A 430 -46.59 21.21 1.82
N LEU A 431 -47.30 20.09 2.02
CA LEU A 431 -48.24 19.51 1.06
C LEU A 431 -49.40 20.47 0.74
N PRO A 432 -50.12 20.24 -0.37
CA PRO A 432 -51.50 19.75 -0.19
C PRO A 432 -51.94 18.66 -1.18
N SER A 433 -53.05 18.04 -0.78
CA SER A 433 -53.83 16.92 -1.32
C SER A 433 -54.69 17.19 -2.56
N GLY A 434 -55.06 16.11 -3.27
CA GLY A 434 -56.19 15.98 -4.20
C GLY A 434 -55.74 15.77 -5.65
N THR A 435 -56.05 14.69 -6.36
CA THR A 435 -57.40 14.33 -6.82
C THR A 435 -57.44 12.92 -7.42
N SER A 436 -58.63 12.34 -7.44
CA SER A 436 -59.04 11.00 -7.85
C SER A 436 -59.20 10.77 -9.37
N ALA A 437 -59.07 9.48 -9.76
CA ALA A 437 -59.74 8.74 -10.86
C ALA A 437 -59.08 8.71 -12.26
N PRO A 438 -59.39 7.72 -13.15
CA PRO A 438 -59.84 6.34 -12.93
C PRO A 438 -59.09 5.26 -13.74
N SER A 439 -59.40 4.01 -13.41
CA SER A 439 -59.19 2.79 -14.20
C SER A 439 -59.69 2.87 -15.65
N GLY A 440 -58.88 2.36 -16.60
CA GLY A 440 -59.30 2.11 -17.98
C GLY A 440 -58.23 1.42 -18.83
N ARG A 441 -58.28 0.10 -18.88
CA ARG A 441 -57.94 -0.71 -20.08
C ARG A 441 -59.29 -1.16 -20.68
N PRO A 442 -59.47 -1.27 -22.02
CA PRO A 442 -58.76 -2.29 -22.79
C PRO A 442 -58.38 -1.87 -24.24
N GLY A 443 -57.55 -2.70 -24.88
CA GLY A 443 -57.09 -2.57 -26.27
C GLY A 443 -55.69 -3.13 -26.43
#